data_AF-A0A440W5E2-F1
#
_entry.id   AF-A0A440W5E2-F1
#
_cell.length_a   1.000
_cell.length_b   1.000
_cell.length_c   1.000
_cell.angle_alpha   90.00
_cell.angle_beta   90.00
_cell.angle_gamma   90.00
#
_symmetry.space_group_name_H-M   'P 1'
#
loop_
_entity.id
_entity.type
_entity.pdbx_description
1 polymer ?
#
loop_
_entity_poly.entity_id
_entity_poly.type
_entity_poly.pdbx_seq_one_letter_code
_entity_poly.pdbx_strand_id
1 'polypeptide(L)'
;MALLSKKPAEAPAEPYHVPSLAECDDVYAGLLSKRAELNERLRGLDAEARQIEKEIAADPTPEVRPSVAALLGDGPTAKAANRKKLADVRADRADHEVASRAIEQRIRDAKTPAVRKAIALVRPEWDRRQKELCEALAVVEKAHRSLNDLAEGLEAEDIGSSHFGNRAHFLGDARDGHIARYLKEAGYVG
;
A
#
# COMPACT_ATOMS: atom_id res chain seq x y z
N MET A 1 31.70 48.90 9.38
CA MET A 1 31.44 47.79 8.43
C MET A 1 31.12 46.54 9.24
N ALA A 2 29.85 46.31 9.56
CA ALA A 2 29.41 45.08 10.23
C ALA A 2 28.70 44.20 9.19
N LEU A 3 29.37 43.12 8.77
CA LEU A 3 28.78 42.11 7.92
C LEU A 3 27.98 41.16 8.82
N LEU A 4 26.66 41.36 8.85
CA LEU A 4 25.75 40.34 9.39
C LEU A 4 25.79 39.12 8.45
N SER A 5 26.43 38.05 8.91
CA SER A 5 26.33 36.73 8.28
C SER A 5 24.88 36.25 8.35
N LYS A 6 24.17 36.38 7.23
CA LYS A 6 22.86 35.78 7.00
C LYS A 6 23.01 34.27 7.14
N LYS A 7 22.45 33.69 8.20
CA LYS A 7 22.29 32.24 8.34
C LYS A 7 21.58 31.72 7.07
N PRO A 8 22.15 30.76 6.32
CA PRO A 8 21.48 30.26 5.14
C PRO A 8 20.17 29.61 5.58
N ALA A 9 19.07 30.05 4.96
CA ALA A 9 17.78 29.39 5.10
C ALA A 9 17.95 27.94 4.66
N GLU A 10 17.64 27.00 5.57
CA GLU A 10 17.56 25.57 5.26
C GLU A 10 16.68 25.40 4.01
N ALA A 11 17.22 24.74 2.99
CA ALA A 11 16.44 24.30 1.85
C ALA A 11 15.24 23.49 2.37
N PRO A 12 14.05 23.59 1.73
CA PRO A 12 12.90 22.84 2.18
C PRO A 12 13.26 21.35 2.20
N ALA A 13 13.28 20.76 3.39
CA ALA A 13 13.54 19.35 3.56
C ALA A 13 12.58 18.56 2.68
N GLU A 14 13.10 17.62 1.89
CA GLU A 14 12.26 16.78 1.04
C GLU A 14 11.17 16.10 1.88
N PRO A 15 9.91 16.07 1.43
CA PRO A 15 8.84 15.41 2.15
C PRO A 15 9.20 13.95 2.41
N TYR A 16 9.09 13.51 3.67
CA TYR A 16 9.34 12.11 4.02
C TYR A 16 8.46 11.17 3.19
N HIS A 17 9.09 10.22 2.53
CA HIS A 17 8.43 9.20 1.72
C HIS A 17 8.25 7.91 2.53
N VAL A 18 7.01 7.41 2.60
CA VAL A 18 6.71 6.11 3.21
C VAL A 18 7.04 5.01 2.20
N PRO A 19 7.98 4.09 2.50
CA PRO A 19 8.32 3.03 1.57
C PRO A 19 7.16 2.05 1.38
N SER A 20 7.00 1.57 0.16
CA SER A 20 6.09 0.48 -0.19
C SER A 20 6.57 -0.85 0.38
N LEU A 21 5.67 -1.83 0.49
CA LEU A 21 6.03 -3.17 0.99
C LEU A 21 7.04 -3.88 0.10
N ALA A 22 7.02 -3.59 -1.22
CA ALA A 22 7.98 -4.15 -2.17
C ALA A 22 9.38 -3.56 -1.97
N GLU A 23 9.49 -2.28 -1.61
CA GLU A 23 10.78 -1.65 -1.28
C GLU A 23 11.32 -2.14 0.07
N CYS A 24 10.44 -2.55 0.98
CA CYS A 24 10.82 -3.04 2.31
C CYS A 24 11.23 -4.52 2.33
N ASP A 25 10.82 -5.32 1.34
CA ASP A 25 10.99 -6.76 1.34
C ASP A 25 11.13 -7.35 -0.08
N ASP A 26 12.35 -7.78 -0.42
CA ASP A 26 12.67 -8.35 -1.73
C ASP A 26 11.89 -9.63 -2.06
N VAL A 27 11.52 -10.42 -1.04
CA VAL A 27 10.73 -11.65 -1.25
C VAL A 27 9.32 -11.27 -1.68
N TYR A 28 8.70 -10.33 -0.99
CA TYR A 28 7.39 -9.79 -1.35
C TYR A 28 7.41 -9.14 -2.74
N ALA A 29 8.44 -8.34 -3.05
CA ALA A 29 8.63 -7.76 -4.38
C ALA A 29 8.75 -8.84 -5.47
N GLY A 30 9.57 -9.88 -5.23
CA GLY A 30 9.75 -11.00 -6.14
C GLY A 30 8.45 -11.77 -6.40
N LEU A 31 7.62 -11.97 -5.38
CA LEU A 31 6.32 -12.61 -5.52
C LEU A 31 5.35 -11.76 -6.36
N LEU A 32 5.36 -10.42 -6.18
CA LEU A 32 4.56 -9.50 -7.00
C LEU A 32 5.01 -9.52 -8.47
N SER A 33 6.32 -9.53 -8.73
CA SER A 33 6.87 -9.68 -10.09
C SER A 33 6.45 -11.00 -10.71
N LYS A 34 6.58 -12.10 -9.98
CA LYS A 34 6.19 -13.43 -10.47
C LYS A 34 4.70 -13.52 -10.80
N ARG A 35 3.85 -12.88 -10.00
CA ARG A 35 2.42 -12.77 -10.31
C ARG A 35 2.18 -12.02 -11.61
N ALA A 36 2.88 -10.91 -11.84
CA ALA A 36 2.76 -10.14 -13.08
C ALA A 36 3.15 -10.99 -14.30
N GLU A 37 4.27 -11.73 -14.20
CA GLU A 37 4.70 -12.68 -15.24
C GLU A 37 3.67 -13.77 -15.53
N LEU A 38 3.09 -14.39 -14.49
CA LEU A 38 2.07 -15.44 -14.65
C LEU A 38 0.81 -14.89 -15.33
N ASN A 39 0.37 -13.69 -14.94
CA ASN A 39 -0.79 -13.05 -15.55
C ASN A 39 -0.54 -12.71 -17.02
N GLU A 40 0.66 -12.26 -17.36
CA GLU A 40 1.02 -11.96 -18.74
C GLU A 40 1.08 -13.23 -19.60
N ARG A 41 1.63 -14.33 -19.05
CA ARG A 41 1.64 -15.63 -19.74
C ARG A 41 0.23 -16.18 -19.95
N LEU A 42 -0.66 -16.05 -18.95
CA LEU A 42 -2.08 -16.43 -19.08
C LEU A 42 -2.78 -15.67 -20.21
N ARG A 43 -2.56 -14.35 -20.31
CA ARG A 43 -3.09 -13.53 -21.42
C ARG A 43 -2.57 -14.01 -22.77
N GLY A 44 -1.27 -14.33 -22.85
CA GLY A 44 -0.66 -14.89 -24.05
C GLY A 44 -1.28 -16.23 -24.47
N LEU A 45 -1.47 -17.13 -23.51
CA LEU A 45 -2.11 -18.44 -23.73
C LEU A 45 -3.58 -18.29 -24.17
N ASP A 46 -4.32 -17.34 -23.59
CA ASP A 46 -5.70 -17.04 -24.02
C ASP A 46 -5.76 -16.53 -25.46
N ALA A 47 -4.82 -15.67 -25.85
CA ALA A 47 -4.73 -15.17 -27.22
C ALA A 47 -4.36 -16.29 -28.20
N GLU A 48 -3.39 -17.13 -27.84
CA GLU A 48 -2.94 -18.27 -28.63
C GLU A 48 -4.06 -19.30 -28.83
N ALA A 49 -4.78 -19.66 -27.76
CA ALA A 49 -5.93 -20.57 -27.84
C ALA A 49 -7.00 -20.05 -28.79
N ARG A 50 -7.37 -18.76 -28.68
CA ARG A 50 -8.36 -18.12 -29.57
C ARG A 50 -7.92 -18.10 -31.02
N GLN A 51 -6.62 -17.91 -31.27
CA GLN A 51 -6.07 -17.91 -32.62
C GLN A 51 -6.14 -19.32 -33.24
N ILE A 52 -5.72 -20.35 -32.49
CA ILE A 52 -5.79 -21.74 -32.95
C ILE A 52 -7.24 -22.18 -33.19
N GLU A 53 -8.17 -21.76 -32.32
CA GLU A 53 -9.60 -22.03 -32.50
C GLU A 53 -10.15 -21.42 -33.81
N LYS A 54 -9.75 -20.19 -34.14
CA LYS A 54 -10.09 -19.57 -35.43
C LYS A 54 -9.52 -20.32 -36.62
N GLU A 55 -8.26 -20.76 -36.54
CA GLU A 55 -7.63 -21.55 -37.61
C GLU A 55 -8.32 -22.89 -37.83
N ILE A 56 -8.71 -23.59 -36.75
CA ILE A 56 -9.47 -24.84 -36.83
C ILE A 56 -10.84 -24.61 -37.47
N ALA A 57 -11.51 -23.51 -37.13
CA ALA A 57 -12.83 -23.16 -37.67
C ALA A 57 -12.77 -22.74 -39.15
N ALA A 58 -11.67 -22.10 -39.57
CA ALA A 58 -11.44 -21.67 -40.94
C ALA A 58 -11.01 -22.82 -41.87
N ASP A 59 -10.47 -23.92 -41.32
CA ASP A 59 -10.01 -25.07 -42.10
C ASP A 59 -11.20 -25.95 -42.58
N PRO A 60 -11.50 -25.95 -43.90
CA PRO A 60 -12.62 -26.71 -44.47
C PRO A 60 -12.30 -28.21 -44.64
N THR A 61 -11.08 -28.66 -44.29
CA THR A 61 -10.66 -30.04 -44.46
C THR A 61 -11.61 -30.99 -43.72
N PRO A 62 -12.09 -32.06 -44.39
CA PRO A 62 -12.94 -33.07 -43.79
C PRO A 62 -12.29 -33.68 -42.56
N GLU A 63 -13.10 -33.88 -41.53
CA GLU A 63 -12.62 -34.41 -40.27
C GLU A 63 -12.53 -35.94 -40.36
N VAL A 64 -11.35 -36.43 -40.73
CA VAL A 64 -11.07 -37.87 -40.78
C VAL A 64 -10.37 -38.28 -39.49
N ARG A 65 -10.82 -39.38 -38.87
CA ARG A 65 -10.14 -39.93 -37.69
C ARG A 65 -8.69 -40.28 -38.02
N PRO A 66 -7.71 -40.06 -37.12
CA PRO A 66 -6.30 -40.35 -37.38
C PRO A 66 -6.04 -41.79 -37.83
N SER A 67 -6.79 -42.76 -37.29
CA SER A 67 -6.72 -44.17 -37.69
C SER A 67 -7.21 -44.41 -39.12
N VAL A 68 -8.16 -43.61 -39.61
CA VAL A 68 -8.69 -43.69 -40.98
C VAL A 68 -7.78 -42.94 -41.95
N ALA A 69 -7.24 -41.77 -41.57
CA ALA A 69 -6.23 -41.06 -42.36
C ALA A 69 -4.98 -41.94 -42.58
N ALA A 70 -4.52 -42.63 -41.53
CA ALA A 70 -3.42 -43.57 -41.63
C ALA A 70 -3.71 -44.76 -42.57
N LEU A 71 -4.96 -45.24 -42.60
CA LEU A 71 -5.39 -46.29 -43.54
C LEU A 71 -5.51 -45.79 -44.98
N LEU A 72 -5.76 -44.50 -45.18
CA LEU A 72 -5.84 -43.85 -46.48
C LEU A 72 -4.46 -43.41 -47.02
N GLY A 73 -3.40 -43.52 -46.21
CA GLY A 73 -2.06 -43.01 -46.55
C GLY A 73 -1.92 -41.50 -46.42
N ASP A 74 -2.93 -40.82 -45.89
CA ASP A 74 -2.93 -39.39 -45.66
C ASP A 74 -2.17 -39.06 -44.37
N GLY A 75 -1.22 -38.12 -44.45
CA GLY A 75 -0.50 -37.60 -43.29
C GLY A 75 -1.41 -36.84 -42.31
N PRO A 76 -0.90 -36.45 -41.13
CA PRO A 76 -1.67 -35.69 -40.16
C PRO A 76 -2.18 -34.37 -40.78
N THR A 77 -3.49 -34.13 -40.74
CA THR A 77 -4.07 -32.90 -41.27
C THR A 77 -3.67 -31.68 -40.42
N ALA A 78 -3.60 -30.50 -41.04
CA ALA A 78 -3.35 -29.24 -40.33
C ALA A 78 -4.34 -29.03 -39.16
N LYS A 79 -5.61 -29.37 -39.39
CA LYS A 79 -6.68 -29.41 -38.37
C LYS A 79 -6.36 -30.31 -37.17
N ALA A 80 -5.83 -31.51 -37.39
CA ALA A 80 -5.45 -32.42 -36.32
C ALA A 80 -4.24 -31.90 -35.52
N ALA A 81 -3.25 -31.33 -36.21
CA ALA A 81 -2.10 -30.71 -35.56
C ALA A 81 -2.50 -29.50 -34.70
N ASN A 82 -3.40 -28.64 -35.21
CA ASN A 82 -3.90 -27.48 -34.47
C ASN A 82 -4.74 -27.88 -33.25
N ARG A 83 -5.51 -28.97 -33.31
CA ARG A 83 -6.21 -29.49 -32.12
C ARG A 83 -5.27 -30.00 -31.05
N LYS A 84 -4.18 -30.65 -31.42
CA LYS A 84 -3.14 -31.06 -30.47
C LYS A 84 -2.52 -29.83 -29.80
N LYS A 85 -2.11 -28.83 -30.59
CA LYS A 85 -1.61 -27.56 -30.05
C LYS A 85 -2.61 -26.88 -29.11
N LEU A 86 -3.89 -26.87 -29.47
CA LEU A 86 -4.94 -26.31 -28.60
C LEU A 86 -5.05 -27.07 -27.28
N ALA A 87 -4.94 -28.40 -27.29
CA ALA A 87 -4.93 -29.20 -26.08
C ALA A 87 -3.70 -28.89 -25.21
N ASP A 88 -2.52 -28.77 -25.82
CA ASP A 88 -1.27 -28.42 -25.13
C ASP A 88 -1.36 -27.01 -24.49
N VAL A 89 -1.84 -26.00 -25.25
CA VAL A 89 -2.06 -24.63 -24.74
C VAL A 89 -3.07 -24.59 -23.59
N ARG A 90 -4.13 -25.39 -23.66
CA ARG A 90 -5.13 -25.49 -22.58
C ARG A 90 -4.56 -26.18 -21.34
N ALA A 91 -3.70 -27.19 -21.50
CA ALA A 91 -2.99 -27.81 -20.39
C ALA A 91 -2.04 -26.83 -19.72
N ASP A 92 -1.20 -26.13 -20.52
CA ASP A 92 -0.31 -25.07 -20.04
C ASP A 92 -1.09 -24.00 -19.26
N ARG A 93 -2.24 -23.56 -19.78
CA ARG A 93 -3.11 -22.58 -19.12
C ARG A 93 -3.59 -23.07 -17.76
N ALA A 94 -4.03 -24.32 -17.66
CA ALA A 94 -4.47 -24.90 -16.39
C ALA A 94 -3.34 -24.93 -15.36
N ASP A 95 -2.12 -25.27 -15.76
CA ASP A 95 -0.95 -25.25 -14.90
C ASP A 95 -0.61 -23.83 -14.42
N HIS A 96 -0.71 -22.83 -15.30
CA HIS A 96 -0.50 -21.43 -14.94
C HIS A 96 -1.58 -20.89 -13.98
N GLU A 97 -2.84 -21.34 -14.12
CA GLU A 97 -3.91 -21.01 -13.18
C GLU A 97 -3.67 -21.62 -11.78
N VAL A 98 -3.15 -22.85 -11.72
CA VAL A 98 -2.73 -23.47 -10.46
C VAL A 98 -1.55 -22.70 -9.85
N ALA A 99 -0.54 -22.36 -10.65
CA ALA A 99 0.60 -21.55 -10.20
C ALA A 99 0.16 -20.16 -9.71
N SER A 100 -0.80 -19.52 -10.37
CA SER A 100 -1.36 -18.22 -9.97
C SER A 100 -2.08 -18.30 -8.63
N ARG A 101 -2.85 -19.36 -8.37
CA ARG A 101 -3.46 -19.57 -7.04
C ARG A 101 -2.41 -19.77 -5.96
N ALA A 102 -1.34 -20.52 -6.26
CA ALA A 102 -0.24 -20.73 -5.33
C ALA A 102 0.53 -19.44 -5.04
N ILE A 103 0.78 -18.59 -6.04
CA ILE A 103 1.48 -17.30 -5.83
C ILE A 103 0.64 -16.36 -4.96
N GLU A 104 -0.68 -16.31 -5.17
CA GLU A 104 -1.58 -15.48 -4.37
C GLU A 104 -1.63 -15.92 -2.89
N GLN A 105 -1.52 -17.22 -2.61
CA GLN A 105 -1.36 -17.69 -1.23
C GLN A 105 -0.03 -17.23 -0.64
N ARG A 106 1.07 -17.41 -1.38
CA ARG A 106 2.41 -16.99 -0.93
C ARG A 106 2.52 -15.49 -0.68
N ILE A 107 1.88 -14.66 -1.52
CA ILE A 107 1.81 -13.20 -1.32
C ILE A 107 1.09 -12.86 -0.02
N ARG A 108 -0.02 -13.53 0.28
CA ARG A 108 -0.76 -13.33 1.54
C ARG A 108 0.11 -13.69 2.74
N ASP A 109 0.83 -14.79 2.68
CA ASP A 109 1.71 -15.24 3.77
C ASP A 109 2.92 -14.31 3.95
N ALA A 110 3.51 -13.83 2.85
CA ALA A 110 4.64 -12.91 2.86
C ALA A 110 4.29 -11.46 3.26
N LYS A 111 3.00 -11.09 3.22
CA LYS A 111 2.55 -9.73 3.55
C LYS A 111 2.87 -9.36 4.99
N THR A 112 2.63 -10.25 5.94
CA THR A 112 2.84 -9.95 7.37
C THR A 112 4.32 -9.67 7.69
N PRO A 113 5.29 -10.50 7.26
CA PRO A 113 6.72 -10.18 7.36
C PRO A 113 7.11 -8.85 6.69
N ALA A 114 6.62 -8.57 5.48
CA ALA A 114 6.93 -7.33 4.77
C ALA A 114 6.41 -6.10 5.52
N VAL A 115 5.19 -6.15 6.06
CA VAL A 115 4.62 -5.08 6.90
C VAL A 115 5.46 -4.83 8.14
N ARG A 116 5.96 -5.89 8.80
CA ARG A 116 6.83 -5.72 9.98
C ARG A 116 8.12 -4.98 9.64
N LYS A 117 8.73 -5.27 8.48
CA LYS A 117 9.91 -4.53 8.00
C LYS A 117 9.58 -3.07 7.70
N ALA A 118 8.45 -2.82 7.03
CA ALA A 118 7.99 -1.45 6.76
C ALA A 118 7.74 -0.66 8.06
N ILE A 119 7.08 -1.27 9.06
CA ILE A 119 6.88 -0.65 10.37
C ILE A 119 8.22 -0.29 11.00
N ALA A 120 9.20 -1.21 10.99
CA ALA A 120 10.52 -0.94 11.58
C ALA A 120 11.24 0.24 10.90
N LEU A 121 11.06 0.41 9.59
CA LEU A 121 11.65 1.53 8.83
C LEU A 121 10.92 2.87 9.10
N VAL A 122 9.59 2.84 9.25
CA VAL A 122 8.78 4.05 9.48
C VAL A 122 8.79 4.49 10.94
N ARG A 123 9.03 3.56 11.87
CA ARG A 123 8.93 3.79 13.31
C ARG A 123 9.77 4.98 13.81
N PRO A 124 11.05 5.14 13.43
CA PRO A 124 11.85 6.27 13.91
C PRO A 124 11.27 7.63 13.51
N GLU A 125 10.77 7.75 12.28
CA GLU A 125 10.15 9.00 11.81
C GLU A 125 8.82 9.26 12.49
N TRP A 126 8.01 8.21 12.67
CA TRP A 126 6.77 8.30 13.43
C TRP A 126 7.02 8.79 14.86
N ASP A 127 7.96 8.15 15.56
CA ASP A 127 8.30 8.50 16.95
C ASP A 127 8.87 9.93 17.04
N ARG A 128 9.67 10.37 16.06
CA ARG A 128 10.15 11.77 15.96
C ARG A 128 8.98 12.76 15.89
N ARG A 129 8.06 12.56 14.95
CA ARG A 129 6.90 13.46 14.77
C ARG A 129 5.94 13.40 15.95
N GLN A 130 5.77 12.23 16.54
CA GLN A 130 4.97 12.04 17.74
C GLN A 130 5.57 12.82 18.91
N LYS A 131 6.90 12.82 19.05
CA LYS A 131 7.60 13.63 20.05
C LYS A 131 7.39 15.12 19.84
N GLU A 132 7.60 15.61 18.62
CA GLU A 132 7.38 17.02 18.26
C GLU A 132 5.94 17.47 18.58
N LEU A 133 4.95 16.61 18.28
CA LEU A 133 3.55 16.87 18.63
C LEU A 133 3.36 16.95 20.16
N CYS A 134 3.90 16.01 20.92
CA CYS A 134 3.78 16.00 22.38
C CYS A 134 4.45 17.22 23.02
N GLU A 135 5.61 17.64 22.52
CA GLU A 135 6.29 18.85 22.98
C GLU A 135 5.44 20.11 22.72
N ALA A 136 4.83 20.22 21.53
CA ALA A 136 3.93 21.32 21.21
C ALA A 136 2.68 21.32 22.10
N LEU A 137 2.10 20.14 22.35
CA LEU A 137 0.94 19.99 23.22
C LEU A 137 1.24 20.37 24.68
N ALA A 138 2.43 20.07 25.19
CA ALA A 138 2.84 20.50 26.54
C ALA A 138 2.89 22.04 26.66
N VAL A 139 3.36 22.73 25.61
CA VAL A 139 3.33 24.20 25.54
C VAL A 139 1.90 24.72 25.52
N VAL A 140 1.04 24.11 24.70
CA VAL A 140 -0.39 24.46 24.60
C VAL A 140 -1.09 24.25 25.94
N GLU A 141 -0.85 23.15 26.65
CA GLU A 141 -1.45 22.88 27.95
C GLU A 141 -1.10 23.98 28.96
N LYS A 142 0.18 24.36 29.05
CA LYS A 142 0.63 25.42 29.94
C LYS A 142 -0.04 26.76 29.61
N ALA A 143 -0.11 27.10 28.32
CA ALA A 143 -0.76 28.33 27.86
C ALA A 143 -2.27 28.30 28.14
N HIS A 144 -2.92 27.15 27.93
CA HIS A 144 -4.35 26.98 28.15
C HIS A 144 -4.71 27.14 29.64
N ARG A 145 -3.95 26.52 30.55
CA ARG A 145 -4.11 26.70 32.00
C ARG A 145 -3.89 28.16 32.40
N SER A 146 -2.82 28.79 31.92
CA SER A 146 -2.53 30.19 32.25
C SER A 146 -3.63 31.16 31.79
N LEU A 147 -4.23 30.93 30.62
CA LEU A 147 -5.36 31.73 30.15
C LEU A 147 -6.62 31.49 30.98
N ASN A 148 -6.85 30.23 31.37
CA ASN A 148 -7.97 29.88 32.24
C ASN A 148 -7.82 30.52 33.63
N ASP A 149 -6.62 30.50 34.22
CA ASP A 149 -6.35 31.15 35.51
C ASP A 149 -6.63 32.66 35.47
N LEU A 150 -6.26 33.33 34.36
CA LEU A 150 -6.60 34.74 34.14
C LEU A 150 -8.12 34.94 34.03
N ALA A 151 -8.81 34.08 33.28
CA ALA A 151 -10.27 34.16 33.16
C ALA A 151 -10.95 34.00 34.52
N GLU A 152 -10.51 33.04 35.34
CA GLU A 152 -11.00 32.85 36.70
C GLU A 152 -10.75 34.07 37.59
N GLY A 153 -9.57 34.69 37.48
CA GLY A 153 -9.26 35.93 38.20
C GLY A 153 -10.13 37.12 37.77
N LEU A 154 -10.48 37.22 36.49
CA LEU A 154 -11.40 38.25 36.00
C LEU A 154 -12.83 38.01 36.51
N GLU A 155 -13.33 36.79 36.42
CA GLU A 155 -14.67 36.44 36.92
C GLU A 155 -14.77 36.63 38.44
N ALA A 156 -13.69 36.41 39.19
CA ALA A 156 -13.64 36.66 40.64
C ALA A 156 -13.80 38.15 41.01
N GLU A 157 -13.45 39.06 40.10
CA GLU A 157 -13.62 40.52 40.22
C GLU A 157 -14.89 41.00 39.49
N ASP A 158 -15.82 40.10 39.16
CA ASP A 158 -17.03 40.34 38.39
C ASP A 158 -16.79 40.94 36.99
N ILE A 159 -15.59 40.74 36.42
CA ILE A 159 -15.24 41.15 35.06
C ILE A 159 -15.48 39.97 34.12
N GLY A 160 -16.57 40.02 33.35
CA GLY A 160 -16.90 38.95 32.41
C GLY A 160 -15.79 38.73 31.37
N SER A 161 -15.23 37.52 31.33
CA SER A 161 -14.15 37.12 30.41
C SER A 161 -14.54 37.15 28.93
N SER A 162 -15.85 37.19 28.63
CA SER A 162 -16.41 37.29 27.28
C SER A 162 -16.00 38.56 26.51
N HIS A 163 -15.59 39.62 27.22
CA HIS A 163 -15.14 40.87 26.60
C HIS A 163 -13.77 40.75 25.90
N PHE A 164 -13.00 39.69 26.15
CA PHE A 164 -11.64 39.52 25.65
C PHE A 164 -11.53 38.61 24.41
N GLY A 165 -12.67 38.20 23.84
CA GLY A 165 -12.73 37.44 22.59
C GLY A 165 -12.97 35.95 22.78
N ASN A 166 -12.58 35.17 21.78
CA ASN A 166 -12.93 33.75 21.72
C ASN A 166 -11.97 32.87 22.53
N ARG A 167 -12.53 31.90 23.26
CA ARG A 167 -11.74 30.86 23.94
C ARG A 167 -11.55 29.65 23.04
N ALA A 168 -10.46 28.93 23.24
CA ALA A 168 -10.14 27.70 22.52
C ALA A 168 -10.99 26.51 23.03
N HIS A 169 -12.32 26.61 22.95
CA HIS A 169 -13.26 25.63 23.50
C HIS A 169 -13.07 24.20 22.98
N PHE A 170 -12.48 24.03 21.79
CA PHE A 170 -12.14 22.71 21.23
C PHE A 170 -11.10 21.95 22.07
N LEU A 171 -10.36 22.64 22.95
CA LEU A 171 -9.43 22.04 23.91
C LEU A 171 -10.11 21.54 25.19
N GLY A 172 -11.42 21.73 25.33
CA GLY A 172 -12.18 21.40 26.54
C GLY A 172 -11.92 22.38 27.69
N ASP A 173 -12.30 22.01 28.91
CA ASP A 173 -11.93 22.76 30.11
C ASP A 173 -10.45 22.49 30.44
N ALA A 174 -9.70 23.53 30.82
CA ALA A 174 -8.29 23.40 31.22
C ALA A 174 -8.10 22.48 32.45
N ARG A 175 -9.15 22.31 33.27
CA ARG A 175 -9.18 21.46 34.46
C ARG A 175 -9.44 19.98 34.15
N ASP A 176 -10.02 19.65 32.99
CA ASP A 176 -10.32 18.26 32.60
C ASP A 176 -9.06 17.43 32.31
N GLY A 177 -7.93 18.12 32.05
CA GLY A 177 -6.63 17.49 31.88
C GLY A 177 -6.52 16.59 30.65
N HIS A 178 -7.30 16.85 29.59
CA HIS A 178 -7.29 16.04 28.35
C HIS A 178 -5.90 15.97 27.71
N ILE A 179 -5.21 17.11 27.61
CA ILE A 179 -3.85 17.16 27.06
C ILE A 179 -2.88 16.42 28.00
N ALA A 180 -2.95 16.69 29.30
CA ALA A 180 -2.11 16.03 30.31
C ALA A 180 -2.24 14.50 30.26
N ARG A 181 -3.48 14.01 30.13
CA ARG A 181 -3.80 12.58 30.06
C ARG A 181 -3.21 11.95 28.80
N TYR A 182 -3.40 12.60 27.65
CA TYR A 182 -2.81 12.14 26.39
C TYR A 182 -1.28 12.10 26.47
N LEU A 183 -0.64 13.13 27.00
CA LEU A 183 0.81 13.17 27.16
C LEU A 183 1.33 12.06 28.08
N LYS A 184 0.58 11.73 29.14
CA LYS A 184 0.88 10.60 30.03
C LYS A 184 0.72 9.25 29.32
N GLU A 185 -0.38 9.05 28.60
CA GLU A 185 -0.64 7.82 27.83
C GLU A 185 0.41 7.60 26.73
N ALA A 186 0.87 8.69 26.12
CA ALA A 186 1.93 8.68 25.12
C ALA A 186 3.33 8.49 25.74
N GLY A 187 3.48 8.52 27.07
CA GLY A 187 4.76 8.35 27.78
C GLY A 187 5.66 9.58 27.76
N TYR A 188 5.12 10.77 27.48
CA TYR A 188 5.87 12.03 27.37
C TYR A 188 5.82 12.89 28.63
N VAL A 189 4.97 12.53 29.61
CA VAL A 189 4.92 13.17 30.94
C VAL A 189 4.96 12.07 32.01
N GLY A 190 5.97 12.15 32.87
CA GLY A 190 6.09 11.39 34.12
C GLY A 190 5.50 12.17 35.29
#